data_AF-A0A5Q4H0Z4-F1
#
_entry.id   AF-A0A5Q4H0Z4-F1
#
_cell.length_a   1.000
_cell.length_b   1.000
_cell.length_c   1.000
_cell.angle_alpha   90.00
_cell.angle_beta   90.00
_cell.angle_gamma   90.00
#
_symmetry.space_group_name_H-M   'P 1'
#
loop_
_entity.id
_entity.type
_entity.pdbx_description
1 polymer ?
#
loop_
_entity_poly.entity_id
_entity_poly.type
_entity_poly.pdbx_seq_one_letter_code
_entity_poly.pdbx_strand_id
1 'polypeptide(L)'
;MFHRKAPDWADRLGHLVKQWDPYDHLTSAHNVAHRTPKSTWLDMQLLQRWDGGQTGYMLGQRAAQEKTGYIIPQVNEEYGYEDLWEKYPGHRAAETRRKDAWEITMAVCYQTTDESARRGTGVAPDTGGGWVNGRGDDQMTMLIGYGHMVDFFTAFDGWNCQSLSEAVQGRVQLTAERSVWSTNTPPGGGSHSLDFGSKASPYAVDLPDAAREALEGLRSFTITAWLNRTSDEEGAGGNRIVHMADTLGSRAGIDLIVTRNGQLKIGVNQWPDGTQAASEPGLIPVDRNAGNDNWRFIAVTYDSTAAKEHVKLYVGTITADVRLHKAVSYDRGPVGKDAGVLTVGHFNPAMRSHHSDRMFRGLIDEVRLFGNSLDGTGALSLDEIRTIHKP
;
A
#
# COMPACT_ATOMS: atom_id res chain seq x y z
N MET A 1 16.51 -25.01 -5.68
CA MET A 1 15.67 -24.41 -6.74
C MET A 1 15.78 -25.33 -7.96
N PHE A 2 14.76 -26.14 -8.23
CA PHE A 2 14.74 -26.98 -9.44
C PHE A 2 14.41 -26.07 -10.63
N HIS A 3 15.43 -25.47 -11.27
CA HIS A 3 15.22 -24.86 -12.58
C HIS A 3 15.06 -25.98 -13.60
N ARG A 4 13.84 -26.51 -13.70
CA ARG A 4 13.47 -27.42 -14.80
C ARG A 4 13.60 -26.62 -16.09
N LYS A 5 14.43 -27.11 -17.02
CA LYS A 5 14.55 -26.51 -18.36
C LYS A 5 13.19 -26.61 -19.05
N ALA A 6 12.80 -25.56 -19.77
CA ALA A 6 11.64 -25.62 -20.66
C ALA A 6 11.79 -26.84 -21.59
N PRO A 7 10.81 -27.75 -21.61
CA PRO A 7 10.98 -29.00 -22.33
C PRO A 7 10.74 -28.77 -23.84
N ASP A 8 11.59 -29.37 -24.67
CA ASP A 8 11.53 -29.23 -26.13
C ASP A 8 10.19 -29.68 -26.74
N TRP A 9 9.45 -30.56 -26.04
CA TRP A 9 8.12 -30.99 -26.48
C TRP A 9 7.12 -29.84 -26.53
N ALA A 10 7.20 -28.89 -25.59
CA ALA A 10 6.21 -27.83 -25.45
C ALA A 10 6.24 -26.90 -26.66
N ASP A 11 7.44 -26.54 -27.12
CA ASP A 11 7.58 -25.73 -28.32
C ASP A 11 7.11 -26.46 -29.57
N ARG A 12 7.44 -27.74 -29.73
CA ARG A 12 6.99 -28.52 -30.89
C ARG A 12 5.47 -28.70 -30.91
N LEU A 13 4.89 -29.13 -29.79
CA LEU A 13 3.45 -29.41 -29.70
C LEU A 13 2.62 -28.13 -29.69
N GLY A 14 3.09 -27.07 -29.04
CA GLY A 14 2.37 -25.79 -29.00
C GLY A 14 2.12 -25.22 -30.40
N HIS A 15 3.13 -25.22 -31.28
CA HIS A 15 2.95 -24.78 -32.67
C HIS A 15 1.97 -25.67 -33.44
N LEU A 16 1.99 -26.99 -33.21
CA LEU A 16 1.06 -27.92 -33.86
C LEU A 16 -0.38 -27.70 -33.36
N VAL A 17 -0.57 -27.50 -32.05
CA VAL A 17 -1.87 -27.18 -31.46
C VAL A 17 -2.44 -25.91 -32.09
N LYS A 18 -1.66 -24.83 -32.17
CA LYS A 18 -2.08 -23.60 -32.86
C LYS A 18 -2.39 -23.81 -34.34
N GLN A 19 -1.63 -24.65 -35.04
CA GLN A 19 -1.90 -24.97 -36.44
C GLN A 19 -3.21 -25.75 -36.62
N TRP A 20 -3.53 -26.62 -35.67
CA TRP A 20 -4.71 -27.49 -35.73
C TRP A 20 -5.97 -26.86 -35.16
N ASP A 21 -5.84 -25.79 -34.38
CA ASP A 21 -6.95 -25.10 -33.76
C ASP A 21 -7.46 -23.96 -34.66
N PRO A 22 -8.57 -24.15 -35.40
CA PRO A 22 -9.09 -23.13 -36.31
C PRO A 22 -9.75 -21.95 -35.56
N TYR A 23 -9.88 -22.03 -34.23
CA TYR A 23 -10.54 -21.02 -33.41
C TYR A 23 -9.57 -20.14 -32.61
N ASP A 24 -8.26 -20.38 -32.75
CA ASP A 24 -7.20 -19.61 -32.10
C ASP A 24 -7.39 -19.47 -30.57
N HIS A 25 -7.65 -20.58 -29.88
CA HIS A 25 -7.72 -20.58 -28.42
C HIS A 25 -6.37 -20.21 -27.81
N LEU A 26 -6.43 -19.56 -26.64
CA LEU A 26 -5.25 -19.25 -25.84
C LEU A 26 -4.51 -20.54 -25.48
N THR A 27 -3.20 -20.57 -25.74
CA THR A 27 -2.36 -21.74 -25.56
C THR A 27 -1.18 -21.41 -24.64
N SER A 28 -0.88 -22.34 -23.74
CA SER A 28 0.28 -22.28 -22.86
C SER A 28 0.73 -23.68 -22.40
N ALA A 29 1.80 -23.74 -21.61
CA ALA A 29 2.24 -24.95 -20.93
C ALA A 29 2.57 -24.66 -19.47
N HIS A 30 2.06 -25.52 -18.59
CA HIS A 30 2.24 -25.44 -17.14
C HIS A 30 3.72 -25.63 -16.72
N ASN A 31 4.03 -25.11 -15.53
CA ASN A 31 5.20 -25.36 -14.68
C ASN A 31 6.33 -24.34 -14.80
N VAL A 32 6.84 -24.09 -16.00
CA VAL A 32 8.12 -23.40 -16.20
C VAL A 32 8.00 -22.15 -17.06
N ALA A 33 8.92 -21.22 -16.85
CA ALA A 33 9.06 -20.06 -17.71
C ALA A 33 9.54 -20.48 -19.11
N HIS A 34 8.74 -20.17 -20.13
CA HIS A 34 9.10 -20.36 -21.52
C HIS A 34 9.68 -19.05 -22.05
N ARG A 35 10.85 -19.11 -22.66
CA ARG A 35 11.64 -17.93 -23.08
C ARG A 35 12.12 -18.04 -24.52
N THR A 36 11.52 -18.93 -25.30
CA THR A 36 11.85 -19.14 -26.71
C THR A 36 11.56 -17.86 -27.49
N PRO A 37 12.58 -17.13 -27.97
CA PRO A 37 12.37 -15.88 -28.67
C PRO A 37 11.54 -16.10 -29.94
N LYS A 38 10.52 -15.27 -30.17
CA LYS A 38 9.63 -15.34 -31.35
C LYS A 38 8.74 -16.59 -31.42
N SER A 39 8.55 -17.30 -30.31
CA SER A 39 7.56 -18.38 -30.25
C SER A 39 6.16 -17.82 -30.46
N THR A 40 5.44 -18.30 -31.49
CA THR A 40 4.11 -17.79 -31.85
C THR A 40 2.97 -18.60 -31.23
N TRP A 41 3.28 -19.62 -30.43
CA TRP A 41 2.26 -20.47 -29.83
C TRP A 41 1.90 -20.12 -28.38
N LEU A 42 2.77 -19.37 -27.69
CA LEU A 42 2.65 -19.10 -26.26
C LEU A 42 1.94 -17.76 -26.03
N ASP A 43 0.65 -17.79 -25.76
CA ASP A 43 -0.16 -16.58 -25.56
C ASP A 43 -0.09 -16.03 -24.14
N MET A 44 0.16 -16.90 -23.16
CA MET A 44 0.34 -16.55 -21.76
C MET A 44 1.38 -17.46 -21.13
N GLN A 45 1.99 -17.02 -20.04
CA GLN A 45 2.93 -17.80 -19.27
C GLN A 45 2.23 -18.46 -18.08
N LEU A 46 2.14 -19.79 -18.06
CA LEU A 46 1.74 -20.54 -16.87
C LEU A 46 2.98 -20.92 -16.06
N LEU A 47 2.97 -20.58 -14.77
CA LEU A 47 4.09 -20.78 -13.85
C LEU A 47 3.64 -21.63 -12.67
N GLN A 48 4.57 -22.40 -12.12
CA GLN A 48 4.41 -23.07 -10.84
C GLN A 48 5.42 -22.50 -9.86
N ARG A 49 4.93 -21.68 -8.92
CA ARG A 49 5.75 -21.18 -7.81
C ARG A 49 4.94 -21.23 -6.53
N TRP A 50 5.27 -22.20 -5.69
CA TRP A 50 4.58 -22.44 -4.43
C TRP A 50 5.00 -21.47 -3.32
N ASP A 51 4.03 -21.13 -2.47
CA ASP A 51 4.18 -20.41 -1.20
C ASP A 51 4.72 -18.98 -1.34
N GLY A 52 4.93 -18.26 -0.24
CA GLY A 52 5.13 -16.81 -0.25
C GLY A 52 6.35 -16.27 -1.02
N GLY A 53 6.38 -14.93 -1.17
CA GLY A 53 7.37 -14.22 -1.97
C GLY A 53 6.96 -14.10 -3.44
N GLN A 54 5.65 -14.05 -3.68
CA GLN A 54 5.06 -14.09 -5.02
C GLN A 54 5.32 -12.80 -5.78
N THR A 55 5.17 -11.63 -5.15
CA THR A 55 5.40 -10.34 -5.81
C THR A 55 6.78 -10.28 -6.44
N GLY A 56 7.84 -10.55 -5.67
CA GLY A 56 9.22 -10.51 -6.18
C GLY A 56 9.49 -11.54 -7.28
N TYR A 57 8.90 -12.73 -7.18
CA TYR A 57 9.04 -13.75 -8.23
C TYR A 57 8.37 -13.31 -9.54
N MET A 58 7.12 -12.86 -9.48
CA MET A 58 6.34 -12.47 -10.66
C MET A 58 6.92 -11.23 -11.36
N LEU A 59 7.40 -10.24 -10.60
CA LEU A 59 8.12 -9.09 -11.15
C LEU A 59 9.46 -9.50 -11.76
N GLY A 60 10.18 -10.43 -11.14
CA GLY A 60 11.39 -11.01 -11.73
C GLY A 60 11.13 -11.71 -13.06
N GLN A 61 9.99 -12.40 -13.20
CA GLN A 61 9.58 -13.01 -14.46
C GLN A 61 9.20 -11.96 -15.51
N ARG A 62 8.52 -10.87 -15.12
CA ARG A 62 8.23 -9.72 -16.01
C ARG A 62 9.52 -9.11 -16.54
N ALA A 63 10.47 -8.77 -15.67
CA ALA A 63 11.76 -8.21 -16.06
C ALA A 63 12.56 -9.16 -16.98
N ALA A 64 12.39 -10.48 -16.82
CA ALA A 64 13.00 -11.46 -17.71
C ALA A 64 12.33 -11.48 -19.10
N GLN A 65 11.01 -11.30 -19.21
CA GLN A 65 10.31 -11.17 -20.49
C GLN A 65 10.64 -9.87 -21.22
N GLU A 66 10.75 -8.76 -20.50
CA GLU A 66 11.14 -7.47 -21.09
C GLU A 66 12.49 -7.55 -21.80
N LYS A 67 13.45 -8.28 -21.21
CA LYS A 67 14.77 -8.52 -21.82
C LYS A 67 14.72 -9.33 -23.12
N THR A 68 13.68 -10.11 -23.37
CA THR A 68 13.50 -10.83 -24.63
C THR A 68 12.73 -10.03 -25.67
N GLY A 69 12.14 -8.89 -25.28
CA GLY A 69 11.21 -8.12 -26.11
C GLY A 69 9.88 -8.83 -26.38
N TYR A 70 9.57 -9.90 -25.65
CA TYR A 70 8.34 -10.67 -25.79
C TYR A 70 7.61 -10.73 -24.46
N ILE A 71 6.66 -9.81 -24.29
CA ILE A 71 5.90 -9.60 -23.07
C ILE A 71 4.51 -10.20 -23.28
N ILE A 72 4.15 -11.17 -22.44
CA ILE A 72 2.85 -11.84 -22.46
C ILE A 72 2.24 -11.84 -21.04
N PRO A 73 0.92 -12.05 -20.89
CA PRO A 73 0.30 -12.26 -19.59
C PRO A 73 0.99 -13.36 -18.79
N GLN A 74 1.04 -13.19 -17.47
CA GLN A 74 1.65 -14.16 -16.56
C GLN A 74 0.59 -14.66 -15.60
N VAL A 75 0.50 -15.98 -15.46
CA VAL A 75 -0.38 -16.66 -14.53
C VAL A 75 0.50 -17.55 -13.65
N ASN A 76 0.48 -17.34 -12.34
CA ASN A 76 0.96 -18.38 -11.44
C ASN A 76 -0.19 -19.37 -11.23
N GLU A 77 -0.20 -20.41 -12.07
CA GLU A 77 -1.25 -21.40 -12.09
C GLU A 77 -1.22 -22.26 -10.81
N GLU A 78 -0.03 -22.42 -10.23
CA GLU A 78 0.14 -23.31 -9.09
C GLU A 78 1.06 -22.70 -8.03
N TYR A 79 0.45 -21.97 -7.08
CA TYR A 79 1.12 -21.40 -5.91
C TYR A 79 0.90 -22.18 -4.60
N GLY A 80 0.31 -23.37 -4.72
CA GLY A 80 0.01 -24.28 -3.63
C GLY A 80 -1.41 -24.11 -3.13
N TYR A 81 -2.02 -25.22 -2.73
CA TYR A 81 -3.45 -25.30 -2.44
C TYR A 81 -3.74 -25.19 -0.94
N GLU A 82 -4.96 -24.74 -0.60
CA GLU A 82 -5.42 -24.62 0.79
C GLU A 82 -5.29 -25.98 1.51
N ASP A 83 -4.69 -25.98 2.70
CA ASP A 83 -4.44 -27.13 3.58
C ASP A 83 -3.53 -28.26 3.02
N LEU A 84 -2.98 -28.11 1.81
CA LEU A 84 -2.18 -29.18 1.22
C LEU A 84 -0.79 -29.28 1.84
N TRP A 85 -0.39 -30.46 2.34
CA TRP A 85 0.99 -30.77 2.74
C TRP A 85 1.65 -29.67 3.60
N GLU A 86 0.92 -29.17 4.59
CA GLU A 86 1.43 -28.14 5.50
C GLU A 86 2.72 -28.61 6.18
N LYS A 87 3.72 -27.73 6.23
CA LYS A 87 4.99 -28.00 6.93
C LYS A 87 4.90 -27.65 8.41
N TYR A 88 4.02 -26.71 8.74
CA TYR A 88 3.71 -26.21 10.07
C TYR A 88 2.29 -25.63 10.03
N PRO A 89 1.59 -25.54 11.18
CA PRO A 89 0.21 -25.07 11.22
C PRO A 89 0.05 -23.71 10.55
N GLY A 90 -0.90 -23.61 9.61
CA GLY A 90 -1.23 -22.38 8.92
C GLY A 90 -0.29 -22.00 7.77
N HIS A 91 0.71 -22.83 7.44
CA HIS A 91 1.59 -22.60 6.29
C HIS A 91 0.79 -22.41 4.98
N ARG A 92 -0.28 -23.18 4.78
CA ARG A 92 -1.14 -23.12 3.59
C ARG A 92 -2.62 -23.02 3.94
N ALA A 93 -2.94 -22.40 5.07
CA ALA A 93 -4.32 -22.04 5.38
C ALA A 93 -4.88 -21.02 4.38
N ALA A 94 -6.21 -20.87 4.38
CA ALA A 94 -6.92 -19.88 3.56
C ALA A 94 -6.22 -18.51 3.52
N GLU A 95 -5.83 -17.98 4.69
CA GLU A 95 -5.24 -16.64 4.80
C GLU A 95 -3.91 -16.51 4.08
N THR A 96 -3.02 -17.50 4.20
CA THR A 96 -1.72 -17.42 3.52
C THR A 96 -1.87 -17.58 2.01
N ARG A 97 -2.79 -18.44 1.55
CA ARG A 97 -3.13 -18.54 0.12
C ARG A 97 -3.76 -17.26 -0.42
N ARG A 98 -4.58 -16.57 0.39
CA ARG A 98 -5.13 -15.26 0.00
C ARG A 98 -4.07 -14.19 -0.13
N LYS A 99 -3.16 -14.12 0.82
CA LYS A 99 -2.00 -13.23 0.75
C LYS A 99 -1.18 -13.51 -0.52
N ASP A 100 -0.88 -14.78 -0.81
CA ASP A 100 -0.09 -15.16 -2.00
C ASP A 100 -0.81 -14.74 -3.30
N ALA A 101 -2.11 -14.98 -3.41
CA ALA A 101 -2.90 -14.53 -4.56
C ALA A 101 -2.94 -13.00 -4.70
N TRP A 102 -3.05 -12.27 -3.58
CA TRP A 102 -2.99 -10.82 -3.58
C TRP A 102 -1.63 -10.31 -4.08
N GLU A 103 -0.54 -10.90 -3.58
CA GLU A 103 0.83 -10.59 -4.01
C GLU A 103 1.03 -10.82 -5.53
N ILE A 104 0.45 -11.89 -6.09
CA ILE A 104 0.47 -12.18 -7.53
C ILE A 104 -0.31 -11.11 -8.30
N THR A 105 -1.53 -10.79 -7.84
CA THR A 105 -2.42 -9.85 -8.55
C THR A 105 -1.87 -8.42 -8.54
N MET A 106 -1.32 -7.98 -7.41
CA MET A 106 -0.64 -6.68 -7.27
C MET A 106 0.63 -6.55 -8.13
N ALA A 107 1.24 -7.68 -8.53
CA ALA A 107 2.32 -7.71 -9.50
C ALA A 107 1.81 -7.66 -10.96
N VAL A 108 0.54 -7.29 -11.18
CA VAL A 108 -0.13 -7.24 -12.49
C VAL A 108 -0.05 -8.59 -13.20
N CYS A 109 -0.36 -9.64 -12.45
CA CYS A 109 -0.39 -11.02 -12.92
C CYS A 109 -1.69 -11.70 -12.48
N TYR A 110 -1.94 -12.90 -12.97
CA TYR A 110 -3.11 -13.70 -12.65
C TYR A 110 -2.71 -14.94 -11.84
N GLN A 111 -3.68 -15.58 -11.22
CA GLN A 111 -3.50 -16.83 -10.50
C GLN A 111 -4.66 -17.78 -10.78
N THR A 112 -4.42 -19.07 -10.61
CA THR A 112 -5.50 -20.06 -10.47
C THR A 112 -5.41 -20.74 -9.12
N THR A 113 -6.56 -21.13 -8.60
CA THR A 113 -6.68 -21.74 -7.28
C THR A 113 -7.51 -23.01 -7.34
N ASP A 114 -7.72 -23.61 -6.17
CA ASP A 114 -8.44 -24.86 -6.04
C ASP A 114 -9.28 -24.93 -4.76
N GLU A 115 -9.94 -26.07 -4.56
CA GLU A 115 -10.58 -26.48 -3.32
C GLU A 115 -9.57 -26.83 -2.20
N SER A 116 -10.02 -26.80 -0.94
CA SER A 116 -9.21 -27.27 0.18
C SER A 116 -8.84 -28.75 0.03
N ALA A 117 -7.54 -29.04 0.18
CA ALA A 117 -6.98 -30.38 0.15
C ALA A 117 -7.15 -31.15 1.47
N ARG A 118 -7.76 -30.56 2.51
CA ARG A 118 -7.83 -31.14 3.86
C ARG A 118 -8.46 -32.53 3.90
N ARG A 119 -9.41 -32.81 2.99
CA ARG A 119 -10.12 -34.09 2.88
C ARG A 119 -9.59 -35.01 1.77
N GLY A 120 -8.45 -34.69 1.18
CA GLY A 120 -7.91 -35.38 0.02
C GLY A 120 -8.76 -35.20 -1.25
N THR A 121 -8.30 -35.81 -2.34
CA THR A 121 -8.87 -35.68 -3.70
C THR A 121 -9.95 -36.73 -4.01
N GLY A 122 -10.18 -37.68 -3.11
CA GLY A 122 -11.08 -38.82 -3.31
C GLY A 122 -10.51 -39.94 -4.18
N VAL A 123 -9.26 -39.84 -4.63
CA VAL A 123 -8.58 -40.84 -5.47
C VAL A 123 -7.23 -41.19 -4.87
N ALA A 124 -6.89 -42.48 -4.78
CA ALA A 124 -5.63 -42.93 -4.18
C ALA A 124 -4.38 -42.48 -5.00
N PRO A 125 -3.32 -41.98 -4.34
CA PRO A 125 -3.26 -41.64 -2.92
C PRO A 125 -4.15 -40.43 -2.63
N ASP A 126 -5.04 -40.55 -1.63
CA ASP A 126 -6.06 -39.55 -1.27
C ASP A 126 -5.42 -38.33 -0.57
N THR A 127 -4.48 -37.73 -1.28
CA THR A 127 -3.55 -36.68 -0.88
C THR A 127 -3.24 -35.86 -2.13
N GLY A 128 -3.31 -34.53 -2.05
CA GLY A 128 -3.05 -33.67 -3.21
C GLY A 128 -4.00 -32.48 -3.24
N GLY A 129 -3.80 -31.61 -4.22
CA GLY A 129 -4.67 -30.49 -4.57
C GLY A 129 -4.54 -30.21 -6.06
N GLY A 130 -5.19 -29.16 -6.54
CA GLY A 130 -5.34 -28.81 -7.96
C GLY A 130 -6.63 -29.31 -8.63
N TRP A 131 -7.60 -29.80 -7.85
CA TRP A 131 -8.88 -30.35 -8.27
C TRP A 131 -10.06 -29.87 -7.43
N VAL A 132 -11.00 -29.17 -8.06
CA VAL A 132 -12.31 -28.93 -7.46
C VAL A 132 -13.11 -30.23 -7.58
N ASN A 133 -13.24 -30.94 -6.47
CA ASN A 133 -13.81 -32.29 -6.42
C ASN A 133 -15.07 -32.37 -5.54
N GLY A 134 -15.49 -31.25 -4.96
CA GLY A 134 -16.70 -31.11 -4.17
C GLY A 134 -16.57 -31.63 -2.74
N ARG A 135 -15.35 -31.77 -2.22
CA ARG A 135 -15.08 -32.27 -0.86
C ARG A 135 -14.73 -31.16 0.13
N GLY A 136 -14.80 -29.90 -0.28
CA GLY A 136 -14.76 -28.73 0.58
C GLY A 136 -15.92 -28.72 1.56
N ASP A 137 -15.79 -27.93 2.63
CA ASP A 137 -16.85 -27.65 3.60
C ASP A 137 -16.85 -26.16 3.96
N ASP A 138 -17.77 -25.78 4.85
CA ASP A 138 -17.89 -24.41 5.37
C ASP A 138 -16.65 -23.89 6.10
N GLN A 139 -15.62 -24.72 6.32
CA GLN A 139 -14.33 -24.28 6.86
C GLN A 139 -13.36 -23.81 5.76
N MET A 140 -13.65 -24.12 4.50
CA MET A 140 -12.92 -23.62 3.34
C MET A 140 -13.30 -22.15 3.09
N THR A 141 -12.43 -21.23 3.49
CA THR A 141 -12.74 -19.79 3.46
C THR A 141 -11.90 -19.02 2.43
N MET A 142 -10.97 -19.69 1.74
CA MET A 142 -10.13 -19.03 0.74
C MET A 142 -10.95 -18.41 -0.39
N LEU A 143 -11.87 -19.17 -1.00
CA LEU A 143 -12.71 -18.70 -2.11
C LEU A 143 -13.65 -17.56 -1.71
N ILE A 144 -14.16 -17.56 -0.47
CA ILE A 144 -14.95 -16.44 0.06
C ILE A 144 -14.12 -15.15 0.02
N GLY A 145 -12.87 -15.21 0.49
CA GLY A 145 -12.00 -14.05 0.43
C GLY A 145 -11.54 -13.68 -0.98
N TYR A 146 -11.49 -14.63 -1.93
CA TYR A 146 -11.32 -14.31 -3.34
C TYR A 146 -12.49 -13.57 -3.95
N GLY A 147 -13.72 -13.77 -3.47
CA GLY A 147 -14.84 -12.90 -3.83
C GLY A 147 -14.50 -11.42 -3.63
N HIS A 148 -13.95 -11.06 -2.46
CA HIS A 148 -13.53 -9.69 -2.18
C HIS A 148 -12.39 -9.20 -3.09
N MET A 149 -11.45 -10.08 -3.45
CA MET A 149 -10.38 -9.73 -4.38
C MET A 149 -10.92 -9.46 -5.78
N VAL A 150 -11.83 -10.31 -6.26
CA VAL A 150 -12.49 -10.13 -7.56
C VAL A 150 -13.26 -8.81 -7.56
N ASP A 151 -14.07 -8.54 -6.54
CA ASP A 151 -14.80 -7.29 -6.40
C ASP A 151 -13.85 -6.07 -6.48
N PHE A 152 -12.72 -6.14 -5.77
CA PHE A 152 -11.72 -5.07 -5.76
C PHE A 152 -11.07 -4.87 -7.14
N PHE A 153 -10.47 -5.92 -7.72
CA PHE A 153 -9.68 -5.80 -8.95
C PHE A 153 -10.53 -5.63 -10.22
N THR A 154 -11.83 -5.88 -10.13
CA THR A 154 -12.78 -5.60 -11.23
C THR A 154 -13.50 -4.26 -11.08
N ALA A 155 -13.29 -3.55 -9.98
CA ALA A 155 -13.82 -2.20 -9.77
C ALA A 155 -13.06 -1.10 -10.56
N PHE A 156 -11.92 -1.43 -11.17
CA PHE A 156 -11.11 -0.53 -12.00
C PHE A 156 -10.46 -1.30 -13.16
N ASP A 157 -9.88 -0.57 -14.11
CA ASP A 157 -9.14 -1.14 -15.25
C ASP A 157 -7.77 -1.68 -14.82
N GLY A 158 -7.76 -2.70 -13.95
CA GLY A 158 -6.55 -3.31 -13.41
C GLY A 158 -5.58 -3.85 -14.48
N TRP A 159 -6.11 -4.21 -15.65
CA TRP A 159 -5.32 -4.65 -16.81
C TRP A 159 -4.46 -3.54 -17.43
N ASN A 160 -4.78 -2.27 -17.16
CA ASN A 160 -4.00 -1.10 -17.59
C ASN A 160 -3.12 -0.54 -16.46
N CYS A 161 -3.16 -1.14 -15.26
CA CYS A 161 -2.31 -0.75 -14.15
C CYS A 161 -0.87 -1.27 -14.35
N GLN A 162 0.09 -0.53 -13.82
CA GLN A 162 1.47 -0.97 -13.68
C GLN A 162 1.78 -1.23 -12.21
N SER A 163 2.54 -2.29 -11.93
CA SER A 163 2.98 -2.58 -10.56
C SER A 163 3.97 -1.50 -10.13
N LEU A 164 3.57 -0.70 -9.15
CA LEU A 164 4.48 0.20 -8.47
C LEU A 164 5.11 -0.55 -7.28
N SER A 165 6.01 -1.49 -7.54
CA SER A 165 6.76 -2.17 -6.46
C SER A 165 7.67 -1.23 -5.66
N GLU A 166 7.92 -0.04 -6.22
CA GLU A 166 8.59 1.09 -5.58
C GLU A 166 7.64 1.91 -4.69
N ALA A 167 6.35 1.54 -4.61
CA ALA A 167 5.45 1.97 -3.54
C ALA A 167 5.90 1.35 -2.20
N VAL A 168 7.00 1.90 -1.70
CA VAL A 168 7.56 1.90 -0.34
C VAL A 168 7.59 0.53 0.37
N GLN A 169 8.53 -0.33 -0.02
CA GLN A 169 9.22 -1.20 0.95
C GLN A 169 10.58 -0.60 1.29
N GLY A 170 10.59 0.33 2.26
CA GLY A 170 11.78 0.78 2.95
C GLY A 170 11.84 0.18 4.34
N ARG A 171 13.02 -0.28 4.80
CA ARG A 171 13.24 -0.36 6.25
C ARG A 171 13.23 1.08 6.75
N VAL A 172 12.14 1.47 7.42
CA VAL A 172 12.08 2.72 8.18
C VAL A 172 13.21 2.71 9.20
N GLN A 173 14.01 3.77 9.24
CA GLN A 173 14.98 3.95 10.31
C GLN A 173 14.30 4.71 11.45
N LEU A 174 14.10 4.01 12.57
CA LEU A 174 13.79 4.65 13.84
C LEU A 174 15.08 5.30 14.37
N THR A 175 14.99 6.55 14.81
CA THR A 175 16.13 7.24 15.46
C THR A 175 16.59 6.50 16.72
N ALA A 176 17.87 6.65 17.09
CA ALA A 176 18.55 5.84 18.12
C ALA A 176 17.99 5.96 19.55
N GLU A 177 17.08 6.89 19.80
CA GLU A 177 16.27 6.99 21.03
C GLU A 177 14.80 6.93 20.59
N ARG A 178 14.07 5.92 21.07
CA ARG A 178 12.91 5.35 20.36
C ARG A 178 11.60 6.09 20.66
N SER A 179 10.78 6.30 19.63
CA SER A 179 9.33 6.20 19.80
C SER A 179 8.96 4.79 20.26
N VAL A 180 8.13 4.67 21.28
CA VAL A 180 7.82 3.38 21.91
C VAL A 180 6.62 2.74 21.21
N TRP A 181 6.66 1.43 21.00
CA TRP A 181 5.46 0.71 20.56
C TRP A 181 4.41 0.76 21.65
N SER A 182 3.20 1.19 21.29
CA SER A 182 2.05 1.21 22.18
C SER A 182 1.03 0.17 21.73
N THR A 183 0.44 -0.57 22.67
CA THR A 183 -0.69 -1.47 22.40
C THR A 183 -2.03 -0.74 22.33
N ASN A 184 -2.04 0.56 22.59
CA ASN A 184 -3.19 1.40 22.34
C ASN A 184 -3.24 1.73 20.84
N THR A 185 -4.23 1.20 20.14
CA THR A 185 -4.39 1.32 18.70
C THR A 185 -5.78 1.86 18.35
N PRO A 186 -5.91 2.58 17.22
CA PRO A 186 -7.21 2.95 16.69
C PRO A 186 -7.92 1.74 16.07
N PRO A 187 -9.23 1.85 15.79
CA PRO A 187 -9.96 0.87 14.98
C PRO A 187 -9.30 0.62 13.62
N GLY A 188 -9.28 -0.65 13.21
CA GLY A 188 -8.70 -1.08 11.93
C GLY A 188 -7.17 -0.98 11.84
N GLY A 189 -6.48 -0.49 12.88
CA GLY A 189 -5.02 -0.46 12.96
C GLY A 189 -4.42 -1.83 13.26
N GLY A 190 -3.09 -1.90 13.22
CA GLY A 190 -2.33 -3.09 13.56
C GLY A 190 -2.38 -3.45 15.05
N SER A 191 -1.46 -4.33 15.48
CA SER A 191 -1.34 -4.71 16.90
C SER A 191 -0.67 -3.63 17.77
N HIS A 192 -0.03 -2.64 17.15
CA HIS A 192 0.68 -1.56 17.85
C HIS A 192 0.61 -0.25 17.05
N SER A 193 0.57 0.85 17.78
CA SER A 193 0.79 2.20 17.26
C SER A 193 2.15 2.73 17.72
N LEU A 194 2.55 3.88 17.19
CA LEU A 194 3.83 4.51 17.52
C LEU A 194 3.64 5.69 18.46
N ASP A 195 4.19 5.60 19.68
CA ASP A 195 4.16 6.65 20.68
C ASP A 195 5.41 7.54 20.60
N PHE A 196 5.20 8.80 20.21
CA PHE A 196 6.21 9.85 20.19
C PHE A 196 6.35 10.54 21.57
N GLY A 197 5.61 10.11 22.59
CA GLY A 197 5.69 10.65 23.94
C GLY A 197 5.12 12.07 24.06
N SER A 198 5.26 12.67 25.23
CA SER A 198 4.65 13.96 25.58
C SER A 198 5.64 15.13 25.69
N LYS A 199 6.94 14.87 25.53
CA LYS A 199 8.03 15.84 25.71
C LYS A 199 8.87 15.96 24.44
N ALA A 200 9.55 17.10 24.28
CA ALA A 200 10.48 17.33 23.19
C ALA A 200 11.62 16.28 23.17
N SER A 201 11.89 15.74 21.99
CA SER A 201 12.87 14.67 21.76
C SER A 201 13.08 14.51 20.24
N PRO A 202 14.21 13.99 19.74
CA PRO A 202 14.46 13.87 18.29
C PRO A 202 13.71 12.67 17.65
N TYR A 203 12.58 12.23 18.22
CA TYR A 203 11.85 11.04 17.76
C TYR A 203 11.24 11.28 16.39
N ALA A 204 11.59 10.44 15.44
CA ALA A 204 11.08 10.52 14.09
C ALA A 204 11.11 9.15 13.41
N VAL A 205 10.31 9.04 12.35
CA VAL A 205 10.29 7.92 11.42
C VAL A 205 10.77 8.45 10.08
N ASP A 206 11.99 8.10 9.70
CA ASP A 206 12.56 8.50 8.41
C ASP A 206 12.37 7.40 7.37
N LEU A 207 11.84 7.80 6.21
CA LEU A 207 11.60 6.93 5.08
C LEU A 207 12.76 7.04 4.07
N PRO A 208 13.02 5.99 3.27
CA PRO A 208 14.08 6.03 2.25
C PRO A 208 13.78 7.09 1.18
N ASP A 209 14.82 7.52 0.46
CA ASP A 209 14.70 8.52 -0.61
C ASP A 209 13.65 8.18 -1.66
N ALA A 210 13.50 6.90 -2.02
CA ALA A 210 12.47 6.44 -2.95
C ALA A 210 11.04 6.85 -2.52
N ALA A 211 10.76 6.92 -1.22
CA ALA A 211 9.46 7.37 -0.71
C ALA A 211 9.24 8.87 -0.96
N ARG A 212 10.27 9.70 -0.79
CA ARG A 212 10.23 11.11 -1.16
C ARG A 212 10.06 11.25 -2.67
N GLU A 213 10.87 10.56 -3.45
CA GLU A 213 10.88 10.63 -4.92
C GLU A 213 9.53 10.26 -5.53
N ALA A 214 8.82 9.28 -4.96
CA ALA A 214 7.47 8.92 -5.39
C ALA A 214 6.41 10.02 -5.15
N LEU A 215 6.68 10.96 -4.25
CA LEU A 215 5.77 12.07 -3.94
C LEU A 215 6.10 13.35 -4.72
N GLU A 216 7.30 13.45 -5.30
CA GLU A 216 7.69 14.60 -6.11
C GLU A 216 6.93 14.63 -7.44
N GLY A 217 6.46 15.80 -7.83
CA GLY A 217 5.68 16.00 -9.05
C GLY A 217 4.22 15.54 -8.96
N LEU A 218 3.76 15.02 -7.82
CA LEU A 218 2.35 14.70 -7.63
C LEU A 218 1.48 15.95 -7.84
N ARG A 219 0.46 15.80 -8.69
CA ARG A 219 -0.53 16.86 -8.96
C ARG A 219 -1.69 16.79 -7.98
N SER A 220 -1.99 15.60 -7.49
CA SER A 220 -2.97 15.38 -6.43
C SER A 220 -2.50 14.30 -5.47
N PHE A 221 -2.92 14.40 -4.21
CA PHE A 221 -2.61 13.41 -3.18
C PHE A 221 -3.62 13.43 -2.02
N THR A 222 -3.59 12.36 -1.22
CA THR A 222 -4.32 12.24 0.04
C THR A 222 -3.40 11.69 1.12
N ILE A 223 -3.36 12.35 2.28
CA ILE A 223 -2.67 11.87 3.48
C ILE A 223 -3.73 11.45 4.50
N THR A 224 -3.68 10.21 4.98
CA THR A 224 -4.50 9.76 6.11
C THR A 224 -3.64 9.39 7.29
N ALA A 225 -4.15 9.58 8.51
CA ALA A 225 -3.51 9.10 9.74
C ALA A 225 -4.54 9.01 10.87
N TRP A 226 -4.26 8.14 11.84
CA TRP A 226 -4.87 8.20 13.16
C TRP A 226 -3.94 8.94 14.13
N LEU A 227 -4.47 9.88 14.89
CA LEU A 227 -3.73 10.70 15.85
C LEU A 227 -4.37 10.61 17.24
N ASN A 228 -3.55 10.39 18.27
CA ASN A 228 -3.92 10.51 19.67
C ASN A 228 -2.91 11.42 20.37
N ARG A 229 -3.23 12.71 20.44
CA ARG A 229 -2.31 13.74 20.91
C ARG A 229 -2.31 13.82 22.44
N THR A 230 -1.13 13.77 23.05
CA THR A 230 -0.96 13.71 24.52
C THR A 230 -0.41 14.98 25.14
N SER A 231 0.07 15.93 24.33
CA SER A 231 0.61 17.21 24.80
C SER A 231 0.18 18.37 23.90
N ASP A 232 -0.12 19.51 24.52
CA ASP A 232 -0.38 20.77 23.84
C ASP A 232 0.87 21.62 23.57
N GLU A 233 2.05 21.21 24.08
CA GLU A 233 3.31 21.88 23.78
C GLU A 233 3.56 21.91 22.27
N GLU A 234 3.97 23.07 21.77
CA GLU A 234 4.18 23.34 20.35
C GLU A 234 5.50 24.08 20.18
N GLY A 235 6.36 23.57 19.30
CA GLY A 235 7.51 24.31 18.80
C GLY A 235 7.13 25.26 17.67
N ALA A 236 7.97 26.25 17.38
CA ALA A 236 7.64 27.29 16.39
C ALA A 236 7.24 26.69 15.02
N GLY A 237 6.12 27.17 14.46
CA GLY A 237 5.57 26.69 13.19
C GLY A 237 4.79 25.37 13.27
N GLY A 238 4.54 24.82 14.47
CA GLY A 238 3.71 23.63 14.67
C GLY A 238 4.48 22.33 14.86
N ASN A 239 3.76 21.30 15.32
CA ASN A 239 4.30 19.96 15.50
C ASN A 239 4.02 19.10 14.27
N ARG A 240 5.06 18.48 13.71
CA ARG A 240 4.98 17.77 12.41
C ARG A 240 4.32 16.40 12.55
N ILE A 241 3.32 16.15 11.73
CA ILE A 241 2.71 14.83 11.55
C ILE A 241 3.40 14.14 10.36
N VAL A 242 3.42 14.78 9.19
CA VAL A 242 4.15 14.33 7.99
C VAL A 242 4.92 15.51 7.43
N HIS A 243 6.20 15.32 7.14
CA HIS A 243 7.09 16.37 6.69
C HIS A 243 8.09 15.86 5.64
N MET A 244 8.16 16.56 4.52
CA MET A 244 9.21 16.39 3.50
C MET A 244 9.61 17.72 2.87
N ALA A 245 9.17 18.86 3.43
CA ALA A 245 9.47 20.15 2.82
C ALA A 245 10.98 20.47 2.91
N ASP A 246 11.56 20.98 1.81
CA ASP A 246 12.91 21.53 1.82
C ASP A 246 12.93 22.81 2.67
N THR A 247 13.46 22.65 3.88
CA THR A 247 13.55 23.70 4.90
C THR A 247 14.75 24.62 4.72
N LEU A 248 15.69 24.28 3.84
CA LEU A 248 16.94 25.03 3.64
C LEU A 248 16.99 25.76 2.29
N GLY A 249 16.13 25.42 1.34
CA GLY A 249 16.13 26.00 0.01
C GLY A 249 14.73 26.33 -0.54
N SER A 250 14.30 25.51 -1.50
CA SER A 250 13.19 25.74 -2.43
C SER A 250 11.80 25.73 -1.79
N ARG A 251 11.68 25.21 -0.56
CA ARG A 251 10.39 24.90 0.11
C ARG A 251 9.58 23.81 -0.57
N ALA A 252 10.12 23.13 -1.58
CA ALA A 252 9.49 22.00 -2.26
C ALA A 252 9.09 20.90 -1.27
N GLY A 253 7.90 20.31 -1.45
CA GLY A 253 7.43 19.20 -0.62
C GLY A 253 6.19 19.55 0.20
N ILE A 254 5.95 18.75 1.25
CA ILE A 254 4.74 18.77 2.06
C ILE A 254 5.11 18.98 3.54
N ASP A 255 4.35 19.81 4.26
CA ASP A 255 4.48 20.00 5.71
C ASP A 255 3.09 20.00 6.36
N LEU A 256 2.66 18.85 6.88
CA LEU A 256 1.40 18.68 7.61
C LEU A 256 1.69 18.71 9.12
N ILE A 257 1.08 19.69 9.79
CA ILE A 257 1.35 19.96 11.20
C ILE A 257 0.06 20.04 12.03
N VAL A 258 0.21 19.91 13.34
CA VAL A 258 -0.79 20.27 14.35
C VAL A 258 -0.23 21.38 15.26
N THR A 259 -1.04 22.38 15.55
CA THR A 259 -0.67 23.50 16.44
C THR A 259 -1.08 23.24 17.89
N ARG A 260 -0.66 24.11 18.82
CA ARG A 260 -1.02 24.10 20.25
C ARG A 260 -2.51 23.97 20.45
N ASN A 261 -3.31 24.77 19.74
CA ASN A 261 -4.76 24.74 19.87
C ASN A 261 -5.45 23.61 19.09
N GLY A 262 -4.71 22.63 18.55
CA GLY A 262 -5.27 21.45 17.88
C GLY A 262 -5.75 21.73 16.45
N GLN A 263 -5.29 22.82 15.84
CA GLN A 263 -5.55 23.12 14.44
C GLN A 263 -4.63 22.28 13.54
N LEU A 264 -5.17 21.67 12.50
CA LEU A 264 -4.38 21.08 11.41
C LEU A 264 -4.03 22.15 10.40
N LYS A 265 -2.79 22.17 9.93
CA LYS A 265 -2.33 23.07 8.86
C LYS A 265 -1.47 22.29 7.87
N ILE A 266 -1.60 22.59 6.59
CA ILE A 266 -0.77 22.01 5.54
C ILE A 266 -0.06 23.08 4.71
N GLY A 267 1.23 22.85 4.50
CA GLY A 267 2.05 23.51 3.49
C GLY A 267 2.32 22.55 2.32
N VAL A 268 2.24 23.06 1.10
CA VAL A 268 2.65 22.37 -0.14
C VAL A 268 3.50 23.38 -0.91
N ASN A 269 4.76 23.07 -1.16
CA ASN A 269 5.74 24.00 -1.72
C ASN A 269 5.90 25.31 -0.90
N GLN A 270 5.56 25.25 0.39
CA GLN A 270 5.67 26.36 1.33
C GLN A 270 5.66 25.84 2.77
N TRP A 271 6.12 26.69 3.69
CA TRP A 271 6.00 26.43 5.13
C TRP A 271 4.56 26.66 5.62
N PRO A 272 4.13 25.94 6.68
CA PRO A 272 2.76 26.00 7.17
C PRO A 272 2.46 27.25 8.00
N ASP A 273 3.46 28.05 8.37
CA ASP A 273 3.32 29.22 9.28
C ASP A 273 2.22 30.19 8.83
N GLY A 274 2.22 30.58 7.55
CA GLY A 274 1.26 31.52 6.96
C GLY A 274 0.19 30.87 6.07
N THR A 275 0.03 29.53 6.11
CA THR A 275 -0.91 28.86 5.21
C THR A 275 -2.37 29.16 5.56
N GLN A 276 -3.19 29.37 4.54
CA GLN A 276 -4.66 29.46 4.68
C GLN A 276 -5.31 28.06 4.71
N ALA A 277 -4.58 27.02 4.30
CA ALA A 277 -5.03 25.63 4.34
C ALA A 277 -4.95 25.09 5.79
N ALA A 278 -5.89 25.55 6.60
CA ALA A 278 -5.95 25.29 8.04
C ALA A 278 -7.38 24.96 8.49
N SER A 279 -7.51 23.99 9.40
CA SER A 279 -8.79 23.67 10.06
C SER A 279 -9.21 24.78 11.02
N GLU A 280 -10.33 24.60 11.73
CA GLU A 280 -10.58 25.39 12.94
C GLU A 280 -9.75 24.86 14.13
N PRO A 281 -9.48 25.68 15.14
CA PRO A 281 -8.92 25.23 16.41
C PRO A 281 -9.76 24.11 17.05
N GLY A 282 -9.12 23.25 17.83
CA GLY A 282 -9.75 22.18 18.59
C GLY A 282 -10.06 20.91 17.81
N LEU A 283 -9.68 20.83 16.52
CA LEU A 283 -9.94 19.66 15.69
C LEU A 283 -9.24 18.39 16.24
N ILE A 284 -7.99 18.55 16.70
CA ILE A 284 -7.18 17.50 17.32
C ILE A 284 -7.00 17.80 18.81
N PRO A 285 -7.90 17.27 19.68
CA PRO A 285 -7.85 17.52 21.11
C PRO A 285 -6.67 16.81 21.78
N VAL A 286 -6.35 17.25 23.00
CA VAL A 286 -5.31 16.64 23.84
C VAL A 286 -5.96 15.76 24.89
N ASP A 287 -5.47 14.54 25.02
CA ASP A 287 -5.69 13.68 26.18
C ASP A 287 -4.34 13.23 26.73
N ARG A 288 -3.97 13.75 27.90
CA ARG A 288 -2.68 13.47 28.56
C ARG A 288 -2.51 12.00 28.95
N ASN A 289 -3.61 11.24 29.01
CA ASN A 289 -3.59 9.82 29.34
C ASN A 289 -3.64 8.93 28.09
N ALA A 290 -3.66 9.51 26.89
CA ALA A 290 -3.84 8.79 25.64
C ALA A 290 -5.07 7.87 25.65
N GLY A 291 -6.23 8.32 26.14
CA GLY A 291 -7.44 7.49 26.16
C GLY A 291 -7.84 7.03 24.75
N ASN A 292 -8.42 5.84 24.64
CA ASN A 292 -8.84 5.26 23.36
C ASN A 292 -9.83 6.17 22.62
N ASP A 293 -10.71 6.87 23.34
CA ASP A 293 -11.70 7.79 22.75
C ASP A 293 -11.06 9.07 22.16
N ASN A 294 -9.77 9.32 22.45
CA ASN A 294 -9.05 10.49 21.94
C ASN A 294 -8.52 10.30 20.50
N TRP A 295 -8.53 9.08 19.96
CA TRP A 295 -8.15 8.84 18.58
C TRP A 295 -9.00 9.68 17.60
N ARG A 296 -8.30 10.39 16.70
CA ARG A 296 -8.90 11.14 15.59
C ARG A 296 -8.34 10.59 14.29
N PHE A 297 -9.23 10.16 13.40
CA PHE A 297 -8.88 9.89 12.02
C PHE A 297 -8.85 11.21 11.27
N ILE A 298 -7.77 11.46 10.54
CA ILE A 298 -7.65 12.62 9.66
C ILE A 298 -7.45 12.16 8.23
N ALA A 299 -8.03 12.91 7.28
CA ALA A 299 -7.62 12.87 5.88
C ALA A 299 -7.41 14.28 5.36
N VAL A 300 -6.32 14.51 4.63
CA VAL A 300 -6.03 15.78 3.97
C VAL A 300 -5.80 15.50 2.50
N THR A 301 -6.71 15.99 1.64
CA THR A 301 -6.58 15.86 0.19
C THR A 301 -6.02 17.16 -0.38
N TYR A 302 -5.22 17.06 -1.44
CA TYR A 302 -4.74 18.16 -2.25
C TYR A 302 -4.90 17.83 -3.72
N ASP A 303 -5.46 18.74 -4.52
CA ASP A 303 -5.57 18.62 -5.98
C ASP A 303 -5.21 19.95 -6.65
N SER A 304 -4.03 20.03 -7.26
CA SER A 304 -3.57 21.20 -8.02
C SER A 304 -4.20 21.32 -9.41
N THR A 305 -4.95 20.31 -9.86
CA THR A 305 -5.67 20.32 -11.14
C THR A 305 -7.09 20.87 -11.01
N ALA A 306 -7.61 20.94 -9.78
CA ALA A 306 -8.90 21.54 -9.48
C ALA A 306 -8.88 23.06 -9.74
N ALA A 307 -10.05 23.65 -10.02
CA ALA A 307 -10.17 25.10 -10.21
C ALA A 307 -10.26 25.89 -8.88
N LYS A 308 -10.67 25.22 -7.80
CA LYS A 308 -10.87 25.77 -6.45
C LYS A 308 -10.93 24.63 -5.45
N GLU A 309 -10.91 24.96 -4.16
CA GLU A 309 -11.03 23.95 -3.08
C GLU A 309 -9.96 22.85 -3.18
N HIS A 310 -8.77 23.24 -3.63
CA HIS A 310 -7.63 22.36 -3.83
C HIS A 310 -7.32 21.53 -2.57
N VAL A 311 -7.46 22.10 -1.36
CA VAL A 311 -7.32 21.35 -0.10
C VAL A 311 -8.67 21.05 0.52
N LYS A 312 -8.87 19.79 0.92
CA LYS A 312 -9.99 19.40 1.78
C LYS A 312 -9.47 18.65 3.01
N LEU A 313 -10.02 19.03 4.15
CA LEU A 313 -9.70 18.46 5.46
C LEU A 313 -10.89 17.65 5.93
N TYR A 314 -10.65 16.41 6.33
CA TYR A 314 -11.66 15.49 6.84
C TYR A 314 -11.26 15.00 8.22
N VAL A 315 -12.25 14.78 9.08
CA VAL A 315 -12.04 14.23 10.43
C VAL A 315 -13.10 13.18 10.73
N GLY A 316 -12.66 12.10 11.36
CA GLY A 316 -13.50 11.07 11.98
C GLY A 316 -13.03 10.77 13.40
N THR A 317 -13.80 9.97 14.12
CA THR A 317 -13.42 9.42 15.43
C THR A 317 -13.52 7.90 15.39
N ILE A 318 -13.31 7.25 16.53
CA ILE A 318 -13.51 5.80 16.68
C ILE A 318 -14.99 5.37 16.69
N THR A 319 -15.92 6.32 16.72
CA THR A 319 -17.37 6.05 16.78
C THR A 319 -18.18 6.82 15.75
N ALA A 320 -17.60 7.85 15.14
CA ALA A 320 -18.26 8.69 14.16
C ALA A 320 -17.49 8.69 12.86
N ASP A 321 -18.19 8.37 11.78
CA ASP A 321 -17.66 8.36 10.42
C ASP A 321 -16.93 9.65 10.06
N VAL A 322 -15.87 9.48 9.27
CA VAL A 322 -15.15 10.57 8.65
C VAL A 322 -16.10 11.46 7.83
N ARG A 323 -15.95 12.77 8.01
CA ARG A 323 -16.73 13.79 7.30
C ARG A 323 -15.83 14.93 6.85
N LEU A 324 -16.25 15.62 5.78
CA LEU A 324 -15.62 16.86 5.36
C LEU A 324 -15.73 17.89 6.50
N HIS A 325 -14.57 18.36 6.97
CA HIS A 325 -14.48 19.42 7.96
C HIS A 325 -14.38 20.79 7.28
N LYS A 326 -13.52 20.91 6.26
CA LYS A 326 -13.28 22.19 5.57
C LYS A 326 -12.72 21.98 4.17
N ALA A 327 -13.10 22.87 3.25
CA ALA A 327 -12.52 22.99 1.92
C ALA A 327 -11.88 24.37 1.77
N VAL A 328 -10.68 24.44 1.18
CA VAL A 328 -9.89 25.67 1.05
C VAL A 328 -9.34 25.79 -0.36
N SER A 329 -9.60 26.93 -1.00
CA SER A 329 -8.93 27.28 -2.26
C SER A 329 -7.49 27.64 -1.99
N TYR A 330 -6.59 26.71 -2.31
CA TYR A 330 -5.18 26.78 -1.99
C TYR A 330 -4.36 26.19 -3.14
N ASP A 331 -4.06 26.97 -4.19
CA ASP A 331 -3.26 26.46 -5.30
C ASP A 331 -1.76 26.68 -5.03
N ARG A 332 -0.98 25.61 -5.09
CA ARG A 332 0.49 25.64 -4.98
C ARG A 332 1.17 24.83 -6.08
N GLY A 333 0.44 24.47 -7.13
CA GLY A 333 0.91 23.58 -8.19
C GLY A 333 1.26 22.17 -7.70
N PRO A 334 1.88 21.36 -8.57
CA PRO A 334 2.35 20.01 -8.22
C PRO A 334 3.41 20.06 -7.11
N VAL A 335 3.55 18.99 -6.33
CA VAL A 335 4.60 18.87 -5.31
C VAL A 335 5.97 19.09 -5.97
N GLY A 336 6.76 20.00 -5.42
CA GLY A 336 8.07 20.36 -5.95
C GLY A 336 9.08 19.21 -5.87
N LYS A 337 10.12 19.31 -6.69
CA LYS A 337 11.24 18.36 -6.72
C LYS A 337 12.33 18.74 -5.73
N ASP A 338 13.26 17.83 -5.50
CA ASP A 338 14.41 18.01 -4.61
C ASP A 338 13.97 18.37 -3.18
N ALA A 339 12.89 17.73 -2.73
CA ALA A 339 12.32 17.90 -1.41
C ALA A 339 13.24 17.31 -0.33
N GLY A 340 12.93 17.56 0.95
CA GLY A 340 13.63 16.93 2.07
C GLY A 340 13.18 15.49 2.29
N VAL A 341 13.97 14.70 3.04
CA VAL A 341 13.61 13.32 3.42
C VAL A 341 12.20 13.28 4.00
N LEU A 342 11.40 12.31 3.56
CA LEU A 342 10.05 12.10 4.10
C LEU A 342 10.14 11.55 5.52
N THR A 343 9.55 12.30 6.45
CA THR A 343 9.61 12.04 7.87
C THR A 343 8.21 12.11 8.49
N VAL A 344 7.89 11.15 9.34
CA VAL A 344 6.68 11.16 10.19
C VAL A 344 7.05 11.57 11.62
N GLY A 345 6.24 12.45 12.21
CA GLY A 345 6.31 12.86 13.61
C GLY A 345 7.36 13.92 13.94
N HIS A 346 8.21 14.34 13.00
CA HIS A 346 9.23 15.36 13.22
C HIS A 346 9.68 16.02 11.90
N PHE A 347 10.49 17.08 12.00
CA PHE A 347 11.36 17.52 10.91
C PHE A 347 12.26 16.42 10.34
N ASN A 348 12.58 16.56 9.06
CA ASN A 348 13.55 15.75 8.36
C ASN A 348 14.98 15.88 8.96
N PRO A 349 15.89 14.94 8.66
CA PRO A 349 17.23 14.93 9.25
C PRO A 349 18.05 16.19 9.02
N ALA A 350 17.81 16.94 7.94
CA ALA A 350 18.56 18.15 7.62
C ALA A 350 18.37 19.27 8.65
N MET A 351 17.20 19.33 9.32
CA MET A 351 16.87 20.38 10.29
C MET A 351 16.58 19.88 11.70
N ARG A 352 16.39 18.57 11.89
CA ARG A 352 15.98 17.99 13.18
C ARG A 352 16.90 18.35 14.34
N SER A 353 18.21 18.29 14.13
CA SER A 353 19.21 18.57 15.17
C SER A 353 19.15 20.01 15.70
N HIS A 354 18.60 20.95 14.94
CA HIS A 354 18.46 22.35 15.31
C HIS A 354 17.08 22.69 15.90
N HIS A 355 16.12 21.75 15.89
CA HIS A 355 14.71 22.00 16.19
C HIS A 355 14.02 20.82 16.87
N SER A 356 14.51 20.42 18.05
CA SER A 356 14.03 19.24 18.79
C SER A 356 12.62 19.36 19.40
N ASP A 357 11.98 20.52 19.31
CA ASP A 357 10.69 20.82 19.96
C ASP A 357 9.47 20.77 19.02
N ARG A 358 9.68 20.56 17.71
CA ARG A 358 8.63 20.61 16.66
C ARG A 358 8.13 19.23 16.24
N MET A 359 8.29 18.25 17.12
CA MET A 359 7.78 16.88 16.96
C MET A 359 6.30 16.77 17.30
N PHE A 360 5.58 15.84 16.67
CA PHE A 360 4.30 15.37 17.19
C PHE A 360 4.50 14.75 18.58
N ARG A 361 3.53 14.94 19.47
CA ARG A 361 3.55 14.43 20.84
C ARG A 361 2.28 13.63 21.11
N GLY A 362 2.44 12.32 21.21
CA GLY A 362 1.37 11.34 21.36
C GLY A 362 1.53 10.17 20.39
N LEU A 363 0.44 9.47 20.13
CA LEU A 363 0.43 8.27 19.31
C LEU A 363 0.00 8.60 17.88
N ILE A 364 0.69 8.01 16.90
CA ILE A 364 0.34 8.03 15.49
C ILE A 364 0.20 6.58 15.02
N ASP A 365 -0.80 6.32 14.20
CA ASP A 365 -0.95 5.03 13.52
C ASP A 365 -1.51 5.21 12.09
N GLU A 366 -1.33 4.17 11.26
CA GLU A 366 -1.91 4.07 9.90
C GLU A 366 -1.70 5.32 9.03
N VAL A 367 -0.47 5.86 9.02
CA VAL A 367 -0.10 6.93 8.09
C VAL A 367 -0.03 6.36 6.68
N ARG A 368 -0.91 6.84 5.79
CA ARG A 368 -0.96 6.41 4.38
C ARG A 368 -0.92 7.63 3.48
N LEU A 369 -0.22 7.52 2.36
CA LEU A 369 -0.20 8.52 1.30
C LEU A 369 -0.64 7.88 -0.02
N PHE A 370 -1.58 8.54 -0.68
CA PHE A 370 -2.08 8.21 -2.02
C PHE A 370 -1.76 9.39 -2.94
N GLY A 371 -1.45 9.15 -4.21
CA GLY A 371 -1.01 10.21 -5.10
C GLY A 371 -1.17 9.90 -6.57
N ASN A 372 -1.39 10.94 -7.37
CA ASN A 372 -1.36 10.89 -8.83
C ASN A 372 -0.58 12.07 -9.41
N SER A 373 0.32 11.81 -10.36
CA SER A 373 1.16 12.81 -11.05
C SER A 373 0.56 13.34 -12.36
N LEU A 374 -0.54 12.75 -12.82
CA LEU A 374 -1.22 13.05 -14.08
C LEU A 374 -2.46 13.92 -13.88
N ASP A 375 -3.31 13.60 -12.90
CA ASP A 375 -4.62 14.21 -12.70
C ASP A 375 -5.01 14.37 -11.21
N GLY A 376 -6.30 14.69 -10.97
CA GLY A 376 -6.87 14.92 -9.64
C GLY A 376 -7.25 13.67 -8.82
N THR A 377 -7.10 12.46 -9.36
CA THR A 377 -7.58 11.22 -8.72
C THR A 377 -6.80 10.81 -7.47
N GLY A 378 -5.62 11.38 -7.24
CA GLY A 378 -4.89 11.24 -5.97
C GLY A 378 -5.57 11.95 -4.80
N ALA A 379 -6.45 12.92 -5.05
CA ALA A 379 -7.32 13.54 -4.05
C ALA A 379 -8.60 12.71 -3.89
N LEU A 380 -8.56 11.74 -2.99
CA LEU A 380 -9.63 10.79 -2.77
C LEU A 380 -10.95 11.48 -2.40
N SER A 381 -12.04 10.93 -2.91
CA SER A 381 -13.40 11.30 -2.55
C SER A 381 -13.73 10.90 -1.11
N LEU A 382 -14.79 11.48 -0.54
CA LEU A 382 -15.24 11.14 0.81
C LEU A 382 -15.57 9.64 0.94
N ASP A 383 -16.16 9.03 -0.08
CA ASP A 383 -16.55 7.62 -0.02
C ASP A 383 -15.32 6.70 -0.04
N GLU A 384 -14.30 7.01 -0.84
CA GLU A 384 -13.01 6.32 -0.78
C GLU A 384 -12.35 6.49 0.60
N ILE A 385 -12.38 7.69 1.17
CA ILE A 385 -11.82 7.94 2.52
C ILE A 385 -12.58 7.15 3.59
N ARG A 386 -13.90 6.96 3.46
CA ARG A 386 -14.68 6.10 4.37
C ARG A 386 -14.26 4.64 4.32
N THR A 387 -13.89 4.13 3.14
CA THR A 387 -13.35 2.76 3.02
C THR A 387 -12.02 2.58 3.76
N ILE A 388 -11.28 3.68 4.00
CA ILE A 388 -10.01 3.68 4.73
C ILE A 388 -10.26 3.80 6.24
N HIS A 389 -11.14 4.72 6.65
CA HIS A 389 -11.38 5.07 8.05
C HIS A 389 -11.82 3.88 8.91
N LYS A 390 -12.78 3.07 8.43
CA LYS A 390 -13.32 1.87 9.11
C LYS A 390 -13.36 2.00 10.66
N PRO A 391 -14.16 2.94 11.19
CA PRO A 391 -14.26 3.22 12.63
C PRO A 391 -14.77 2.03 13.45
#